data_AF-A0A7C2W5J1-F1
#
_entry.id   AF-A0A7C2W5J1-F1
#
_cell.length_a   1.000
_cell.length_b   1.000
_cell.length_c   1.000
_cell.angle_alpha   90.00
_cell.angle_beta   90.00
_cell.angle_gamma   90.00
#
_symmetry.space_group_name_H-M   'P 1'
#
loop_
_entity.id
_entity.type
_entity.pdbx_description
1 polymer ?
#
loop_
_entity_poly.entity_id
_entity_poly.type
_entity_poly.pdbx_seq_one_letter_code
_entity_poly.pdbx_strand_id
1 'polypeptide(L)'
;MREGYCTAKGWGAIIGRLVLAICLFQGGWVFAAESMSVESARQVVPLRHLSVEKADAFVGRLRLGTVSKIAGSNKVAVAGPKDELFKAIALLDVVDSETPYTMGKLGEAGRVLPSLSAIEREMGSITIGTFAEPPAKVEGKDRAIIDTHRNLLVAVLPASRVGELASAVGTLQGSSQVSSAA
;
A
#
# COMPACT_ATOMS: atom_id res chain seq x y z
N MET A 1 -53.94 -27.28 -69.39
CA MET A 1 -53.65 -25.98 -68.76
C MET A 1 -52.30 -26.13 -68.07
N ARG A 2 -51.22 -25.72 -68.75
CA ARG A 2 -50.52 -24.42 -68.58
C ARG A 2 -49.99 -24.26 -67.14
N GLU A 3 -48.70 -24.50 -66.95
CA GLU A 3 -47.63 -23.48 -66.74
C GLU A 3 -47.36 -23.34 -65.23
N GLY A 4 -46.14 -23.21 -64.71
CA GLY A 4 -44.85 -23.03 -65.37
C GLY A 4 -43.71 -23.20 -64.35
N TYR A 5 -42.55 -23.49 -64.91
CA TYR A 5 -41.25 -23.47 -64.24
C TYR A 5 -40.85 -22.02 -63.96
N CYS A 6 -40.33 -21.71 -62.76
CA CYS A 6 -39.53 -20.51 -62.54
C CYS A 6 -38.17 -20.88 -61.94
N THR A 7 -37.17 -20.86 -62.82
CA THR A 7 -35.74 -20.86 -62.52
C THR A 7 -35.29 -19.48 -62.04
N ALA A 8 -34.47 -19.41 -60.99
CA ALA A 8 -33.56 -18.29 -60.72
C ALA A 8 -32.34 -18.88 -59.97
N LYS A 9 -31.27 -19.35 -60.62
CA LYS A 9 -30.14 -18.59 -61.23
C LYS A 9 -29.64 -17.43 -60.36
N GLY A 10 -28.49 -17.64 -59.71
CA GLY A 10 -27.46 -16.61 -59.58
C GLY A 10 -27.31 -15.88 -58.25
N TRP A 11 -27.07 -16.58 -57.14
CA TRP A 11 -26.66 -15.93 -55.86
C TRP A 11 -25.34 -16.46 -55.28
N GLY A 12 -24.72 -17.48 -55.90
CA GLY A 12 -23.51 -18.12 -55.36
C GLY A 12 -22.20 -17.33 -55.55
N ALA A 13 -22.15 -16.33 -56.44
CA ALA A 13 -20.90 -15.63 -56.77
C ALA A 13 -20.69 -14.32 -55.98
N ILE A 14 -21.71 -13.79 -55.30
CA ILE A 14 -21.62 -12.52 -54.56
C ILE A 14 -21.16 -12.76 -53.12
N ILE A 15 -21.54 -13.90 -52.53
CA ILE A 15 -21.20 -14.24 -51.14
C ILE A 15 -19.70 -14.54 -50.99
N GLY A 16 -19.07 -15.13 -52.02
CA GLY A 16 -17.64 -15.47 -51.99
C GLY A 16 -16.69 -14.26 -51.99
N ARG A 17 -17.12 -13.09 -52.48
CA ARG A 17 -16.30 -11.87 -52.45
C ARG A 17 -16.50 -11.01 -51.21
N LEU A 18 -17.60 -11.19 -50.47
CA LEU A 18 -17.85 -10.44 -49.24
C LEU A 18 -17.08 -11.01 -48.03
N VAL A 19 -16.80 -12.32 -48.01
CA VAL A 19 -16.08 -12.98 -46.90
C VAL A 19 -14.57 -12.68 -46.93
N LEU A 20 -13.97 -12.49 -48.11
CA LEU A 20 -12.53 -12.23 -48.23
C LEU A 20 -12.15 -10.77 -47.86
N ALA A 21 -13.09 -9.83 -47.91
CA ALA A 21 -12.83 -8.42 -47.57
C ALA A 21 -12.89 -8.13 -46.06
N ILE A 22 -13.60 -8.95 -45.28
CA ILE A 22 -13.76 -8.75 -43.83
C ILE A 22 -12.51 -9.23 -43.06
N CYS A 23 -11.78 -10.22 -43.58
CA CYS A 23 -10.55 -10.70 -42.93
C CYS A 23 -9.34 -9.76 -43.05
N LEU A 24 -9.35 -8.81 -44.00
CA LEU A 24 -8.28 -7.80 -44.12
C LEU A 24 -8.55 -6.52 -43.32
N PHE A 25 -9.74 -6.37 -42.73
CA PHE A 25 -10.09 -5.21 -41.88
C PHE A 25 -9.97 -5.50 -40.37
N GLN A 26 -9.65 -6.74 -39.99
CA GLN A 26 -9.27 -7.11 -38.63
C GLN A 26 -7.75 -7.05 -38.43
N GLY A 27 -7.08 -6.11 -39.09
CA GLY A 27 -5.84 -5.51 -38.58
C GLY A 27 -6.14 -4.73 -37.29
N GLY A 28 -6.66 -5.44 -36.30
CA GLY A 28 -6.85 -4.98 -34.94
C GLY A 28 -5.47 -4.71 -34.39
N TRP A 29 -5.18 -3.41 -34.36
CA TRP A 29 -4.18 -2.74 -33.57
C TRP A 29 -3.63 -3.66 -32.49
N VAL A 30 -2.41 -4.16 -32.73
CA VAL A 30 -1.60 -4.67 -31.64
C VAL A 30 -1.48 -3.49 -30.69
N PHE A 31 -2.29 -3.51 -29.62
CA PHE A 31 -2.00 -2.73 -28.43
C PHE A 31 -0.61 -3.19 -28.03
N ALA A 32 0.39 -2.40 -28.41
CA ALA A 32 1.60 -2.30 -27.63
C ALA A 32 1.10 -1.95 -26.25
N ALA A 33 1.01 -2.95 -25.38
CA ALA A 33 0.95 -2.74 -23.96
C ALA A 33 2.22 -1.97 -23.65
N GLU A 34 2.13 -0.65 -23.71
CA GLU A 34 3.06 0.25 -23.07
C GLU A 34 3.03 -0.21 -21.63
N SER A 35 4.00 -1.05 -21.27
CA SER A 35 4.27 -1.34 -19.88
C SER A 35 4.48 0.03 -19.29
N MET A 36 3.49 0.53 -18.56
CA MET A 36 3.71 1.55 -17.56
C MET A 36 4.80 0.95 -16.70
N SER A 37 6.04 1.31 -17.02
CA SER A 37 7.20 1.00 -16.23
C SER A 37 6.94 1.81 -14.98
N VAL A 38 6.24 1.18 -14.02
CA VAL A 38 6.16 1.66 -12.66
C VAL A 38 7.62 1.75 -12.27
N GLU A 39 8.14 2.98 -12.28
CA GLU A 39 9.56 3.25 -12.11
C GLU A 39 9.97 2.67 -10.75
N SER A 40 10.47 1.44 -10.80
CA SER A 40 10.70 0.64 -9.62
C SER A 40 12.03 1.12 -9.06
N ALA A 41 11.95 1.95 -8.03
CA ALA A 41 13.11 2.45 -7.36
C ALA A 41 13.66 1.36 -6.41
N ARG A 42 14.99 1.34 -6.26
CA ARG A 42 15.68 0.45 -5.33
C ARG A 42 16.55 1.27 -4.40
N GLN A 43 16.43 1.05 -3.10
CA GLN A 43 17.24 1.72 -2.09
C GLN A 43 17.85 0.73 -1.12
N VAL A 44 19.12 0.95 -0.78
CA VAL A 44 19.85 0.14 0.20
C VAL A 44 19.74 0.79 1.57
N VAL A 45 19.24 0.03 2.55
CA VAL A 45 19.05 0.45 3.93
C VAL A 45 19.95 -0.41 4.83
N PRO A 46 20.83 0.19 5.65
CA PRO A 46 21.56 -0.54 6.67
C PRO A 46 20.63 -0.88 7.84
N LEU A 47 20.72 -2.11 8.35
CA LEU A 47 20.01 -2.55 9.55
C LEU A 47 21.00 -2.61 10.72
N ARG A 48 20.59 -2.15 11.89
CA ARG A 48 21.42 -2.12 13.11
C ARG A 48 20.94 -3.14 14.15
N HIS A 49 19.63 -3.20 14.37
CA HIS A 49 18.98 -4.01 15.40
C HIS A 49 17.95 -4.98 14.82
N LEU A 50 17.50 -4.73 13.59
CA LEU A 50 16.53 -5.55 12.88
C LEU A 50 17.20 -6.64 12.03
N SER A 51 16.63 -7.84 12.02
CA SER A 51 17.02 -8.90 11.08
C SER A 51 16.34 -8.69 9.72
N VAL A 52 16.93 -9.26 8.67
CA VAL A 52 16.39 -9.13 7.30
C VAL A 52 14.99 -9.72 7.18
N GLU A 53 14.74 -10.84 7.86
CA GLU A 53 13.45 -11.54 7.86
C GLU A 53 12.37 -10.71 8.54
N LYS A 54 12.72 -9.98 9.61
CA LYS A 54 11.79 -9.05 10.26
C LYS A 54 11.54 -7.83 9.39
N ALA A 55 12.58 -7.28 8.75
CA ALA A 55 12.44 -6.18 7.80
C ALA A 55 11.49 -6.54 6.65
N ASP A 56 11.68 -7.72 6.05
CA ASP A 56 10.79 -8.25 5.00
C ASP A 56 9.35 -8.44 5.51
N ALA A 57 9.17 -8.99 6.72
CA ALA A 57 7.85 -9.14 7.32
C ALA A 57 7.13 -7.79 7.51
N PHE A 58 7.82 -6.74 7.94
CA PHE A 58 7.23 -5.40 8.10
C PHE A 58 6.85 -4.76 6.76
N VAL A 59 7.78 -4.76 5.80
CA VAL A 59 7.57 -4.18 4.46
C VAL A 59 6.49 -4.96 3.69
N GLY A 60 6.54 -6.29 3.76
CA GLY A 60 5.60 -7.19 3.10
C GLY A 60 4.18 -7.11 3.65
N ARG A 61 4.01 -6.95 4.97
CA ARG A 61 2.68 -6.78 5.60
C ARG A 61 1.91 -5.58 5.06
N LEU A 62 2.61 -4.48 4.80
CA LEU A 62 2.03 -3.29 4.18
C LEU A 62 2.16 -3.28 2.66
N ARG A 63 2.75 -4.33 2.05
CA ARG A 63 2.99 -4.41 0.60
C ARG A 63 3.72 -3.17 0.06
N LEU A 64 4.66 -2.62 0.84
CA LEU A 64 5.41 -1.41 0.47
C LEU A 64 6.53 -1.69 -0.54
N GLY A 65 6.84 -2.97 -0.77
CA GLY A 65 7.87 -3.40 -1.70
C GLY A 65 8.34 -4.82 -1.40
N THR A 66 9.49 -5.16 -1.97
CA THR A 66 10.20 -6.42 -1.72
C THR A 66 11.53 -6.11 -1.04
N VAL A 67 11.90 -6.90 -0.03
CA VAL A 67 13.19 -6.78 0.66
C VAL A 67 14.12 -7.89 0.18
N SER A 68 15.33 -7.52 -0.20
CA SER A 68 16.38 -8.47 -0.60
C SER A 68 17.62 -8.30 0.27
N LYS A 69 18.15 -9.42 0.78
CA LYS A 69 19.40 -9.42 1.56
C LYS A 69 20.59 -9.12 0.65
N ILE A 70 21.50 -8.26 1.10
CA ILE A 70 22.79 -8.07 0.45
C ILE A 70 23.80 -9.01 1.10
N ALA A 71 24.33 -9.96 0.32
CA ALA A 71 25.29 -10.95 0.80
C ALA A 71 26.51 -10.28 1.47
N GLY A 72 26.97 -10.87 2.58
CA GLY A 72 28.13 -10.38 3.33
C GLY A 72 27.92 -9.07 4.08
N SER A 73 26.69 -8.57 4.22
CA SER A 73 26.41 -7.33 4.97
C SER A 73 25.10 -7.38 5.76
N ASN A 74 24.97 -6.56 6.80
CA ASN A 74 23.70 -6.31 7.50
C ASN A 74 22.92 -5.18 6.81
N LYS A 75 22.80 -5.26 5.49
CA LYS A 75 22.07 -4.30 4.66
C LYS A 75 21.01 -5.02 3.86
N VAL A 76 19.90 -4.32 3.65
CA VAL A 76 18.82 -4.80 2.81
C VAL A 76 18.60 -3.84 1.66
N ALA A 77 18.30 -4.36 0.48
CA ALA A 77 17.83 -3.55 -0.62
C ALA A 77 16.31 -3.70 -0.73
N VAL A 78 15.62 -2.59 -0.57
CA VAL A 78 14.17 -2.47 -0.72
C VAL A 78 13.88 -2.01 -2.14
N ALA A 79 13.01 -2.71 -2.84
CA ALA A 79 12.58 -2.36 -4.19
C ALA A 79 11.04 -2.25 -4.24
N GLY A 80 10.53 -1.22 -4.91
CA GLY A 80 9.09 -1.00 -5.05
C GLY A 80 8.75 0.29 -5.80
N PRO A 81 7.45 0.62 -5.90
CA PRO A 81 7.01 1.92 -6.41
C PRO A 81 7.61 3.06 -5.58
N LYS A 82 7.97 4.17 -6.22
CA LYS A 82 8.65 5.30 -5.56
C LYS A 82 7.95 5.80 -4.29
N ASP A 83 6.63 5.96 -4.33
CA ASP A 83 5.83 6.44 -3.19
C ASP A 83 5.80 5.45 -2.03
N GLU A 84 5.81 4.14 -2.33
CA GLU A 84 5.79 3.09 -1.31
C GLU A 84 7.18 2.83 -0.75
N LEU A 85 8.22 3.01 -1.57
CA LEU A 85 9.60 2.90 -1.16
C LEU A 85 9.94 3.90 -0.05
N PHE A 86 9.47 5.15 -0.17
CA PHE A 86 9.65 6.17 0.89
C PHE A 86 9.04 5.71 2.22
N LYS A 87 7.81 5.17 2.19
CA LYS A 87 7.15 4.64 3.40
C LYS A 87 7.89 3.42 3.96
N ALA A 88 8.42 2.55 3.11
CA ALA A 88 9.20 1.40 3.54
C ALA A 88 10.47 1.84 4.28
N ILE A 89 11.16 2.87 3.79
CA ILE A 89 12.37 3.41 4.43
C ILE A 89 12.02 4.06 5.76
N ALA A 90 10.97 4.89 5.80
CA ALA A 90 10.47 5.49 7.04
C ALA A 90 10.10 4.43 8.09
N LEU A 91 9.38 3.38 7.65
CA LEU A 91 9.02 2.25 8.50
C LEU A 91 10.26 1.57 9.07
N LEU A 92 11.22 1.21 8.21
CA LEU A 92 12.45 0.53 8.62
C LEU A 92 13.29 1.40 9.56
N ASP A 93 13.37 2.71 9.35
CA ASP A 93 14.08 3.61 10.28
C ASP A 93 13.43 3.62 11.67
N VAL A 94 12.10 3.53 11.76
CA VAL A 94 11.39 3.49 13.05
C VAL A 94 11.55 2.13 13.74
N VAL A 95 11.36 1.03 13.00
CA VAL A 95 11.39 -0.33 13.58
C VAL A 95 12.78 -0.89 13.80
N ASP A 96 13.83 -0.31 13.20
CA ASP A 96 15.24 -0.68 13.43
C ASP A 96 15.77 -0.13 14.76
N SER A 97 15.19 -0.63 15.84
CA SER A 97 15.40 -0.25 17.23
C SER A 97 15.66 -1.48 18.09
N GLU A 98 16.33 -1.30 19.23
CA GLU A 98 16.48 -2.35 20.25
C GLU A 98 15.13 -2.81 20.80
N THR A 99 14.14 -1.93 20.83
CA THR A 99 12.80 -2.22 21.32
C THR A 99 12.01 -3.00 20.26
N PRO A 100 11.28 -4.08 20.63
CA PRO A 100 10.44 -4.80 19.68
C PRO A 100 9.22 -3.98 19.26
N TYR A 101 9.06 -3.78 17.95
CA TYR A 101 7.89 -3.13 17.36
C TYR A 101 6.83 -4.15 16.94
N THR A 102 5.59 -3.69 16.92
CA THR A 102 4.47 -4.41 16.32
C THR A 102 3.67 -3.48 15.41
N MET A 103 2.90 -4.10 14.52
CA MET A 103 2.03 -3.41 13.57
C MET A 103 0.60 -3.88 13.79
N GLY A 104 -0.31 -2.93 13.98
CA GLY A 104 -1.73 -3.18 14.19
C GLY A 104 -2.60 -2.36 13.24
N LYS A 105 -3.76 -2.90 12.91
CA LYS A 105 -4.84 -2.16 12.25
C LYS A 105 -5.71 -1.51 13.32
N LEU A 106 -5.85 -0.19 13.29
CA LEU A 106 -6.76 0.56 14.18
C LEU A 106 -8.17 0.70 13.59
N GLY A 107 -8.30 0.57 12.27
CA GLY A 107 -9.58 0.68 11.58
C GLY A 107 -9.42 0.88 10.08
N GLU A 108 -10.48 1.39 9.46
CA GLU A 108 -10.48 1.82 8.06
C GLU A 108 -10.11 3.29 7.96
N ALA A 109 -9.66 3.71 6.77
CA ALA A 109 -9.46 5.12 6.49
C ALA A 109 -10.77 5.89 6.67
N GLY A 110 -10.69 7.07 7.28
CA GLY A 110 -11.87 7.88 7.60
C GLY A 110 -12.48 7.61 8.97
N ARG A 111 -12.00 6.61 9.73
CA ARG A 111 -12.31 6.53 11.17
C ARG A 111 -11.82 7.81 11.84
N VAL A 112 -12.71 8.47 12.58
CA VAL A 112 -12.37 9.65 13.37
C VAL A 112 -11.47 9.22 14.53
N LEU A 113 -10.17 9.44 14.35
CA LEU A 113 -9.21 9.36 15.45
C LEU A 113 -9.08 10.72 16.13
N PRO A 114 -8.76 10.73 17.44
CA PRO A 114 -8.20 11.91 18.07
C PRO A 114 -6.96 12.40 17.31
N SER A 115 -6.64 13.69 17.42
CA SER A 115 -5.44 14.23 16.78
C SER A 115 -4.19 13.51 17.29
N LEU A 116 -3.19 13.32 16.41
CA LEU A 116 -1.94 12.64 16.78
C LEU A 116 -1.27 13.31 17.98
N SER A 117 -1.31 14.64 18.08
CA SER A 117 -0.79 15.39 19.22
C SER A 117 -1.56 15.14 20.52
N ALA A 118 -2.86 14.88 20.46
CA ALA A 118 -3.63 14.50 21.64
C ALA A 118 -3.26 13.10 22.12
N ILE A 119 -3.10 12.15 21.20
CA ILE A 119 -2.64 10.79 21.50
C ILE A 119 -1.22 10.82 22.08
N GLU A 120 -0.32 11.60 21.47
CA GLU A 120 1.05 11.75 21.95
C GLU A 120 1.10 12.34 23.37
N ARG A 121 0.29 13.37 23.65
CA ARG A 121 0.19 13.97 24.98
C ARG A 121 -0.35 12.99 26.02
N GLU A 122 -1.33 12.18 25.65
CA GLU A 122 -1.93 11.17 26.53
C GLU A 122 -0.94 10.04 26.85
N MET A 123 -0.15 9.61 25.87
CA MET A 123 0.87 8.57 26.05
C MET A 123 2.18 9.08 26.68
N GLY A 124 2.51 10.37 26.50
CA GLY A 124 3.60 11.11 27.15
C GLY A 124 5.03 10.74 26.73
N SER A 125 5.36 9.44 26.71
CA SER A 125 6.72 8.91 26.46
C SER A 125 6.94 8.38 25.05
N ILE A 126 6.13 8.83 24.10
CA ILE A 126 6.23 8.44 22.69
C ILE A 126 6.20 9.70 21.82
N THR A 127 6.76 9.62 20.62
CA THR A 127 6.58 10.62 19.56
C THR A 127 5.92 9.95 18.38
N ILE A 128 4.81 10.53 17.93
CA ILE A 128 3.95 9.93 16.90
C ILE A 128 4.10 10.72 15.61
N GLY A 129 4.47 10.04 14.53
CA GLY A 129 4.53 10.59 13.19
C GLY A 129 3.65 9.83 12.21
N THR A 130 3.79 10.18 10.93
CA THR A 130 3.14 9.51 9.79
C THR A 130 4.21 8.89 8.89
N PHE A 131 3.83 8.21 7.80
CA PHE A 131 4.83 7.76 6.84
C PHE A 131 5.44 8.92 6.04
N ALA A 132 4.67 10.00 5.83
CA ALA A 132 5.14 11.20 5.14
C ALA A 132 6.08 12.04 6.03
N GLU A 133 5.76 12.12 7.32
CA GLU A 133 6.54 12.83 8.34
C GLU A 133 6.86 11.87 9.49
N PRO A 134 7.93 11.05 9.35
CA PRO A 134 8.31 10.08 10.37
C PRO A 134 8.67 10.77 11.69
N PRO A 135 8.42 10.12 12.84
CA PRO A 135 8.74 10.69 14.13
C PRO A 135 10.25 10.93 14.29
N ALA A 136 10.62 12.11 14.78
CA ALA A 136 11.99 12.44 15.08
C ALA A 136 12.58 11.50 16.16
N LYS A 137 13.88 11.23 16.08
CA LYS A 137 14.60 10.52 17.15
C LYS A 137 14.83 11.48 18.32
N VAL A 138 13.97 11.38 19.34
CA VAL A 138 14.08 12.13 20.59
C VAL A 138 14.59 11.18 21.68
N GLU A 139 15.64 11.57 22.38
CA GLU A 139 16.22 10.75 23.44
C GLU A 139 15.20 10.48 24.56
N GLY A 140 15.13 9.22 25.02
CA GLY A 140 14.20 8.79 26.06
C GLY A 140 12.73 8.67 25.62
N LYS A 141 12.41 8.90 24.34
CA LYS A 141 11.06 8.69 23.80
C LYS A 141 11.02 7.56 22.80
N ASP A 142 9.99 6.73 22.93
CA ASP A 142 9.65 5.74 21.92
C ASP A 142 9.15 6.45 20.64
N ARG A 143 9.19 5.76 19.51
CA ARG A 143 8.67 6.29 18.24
C ARG A 143 7.46 5.49 17.81
N ALA A 144 6.51 6.12 17.14
CA ALA A 144 5.42 5.41 16.48
C ALA A 144 5.02 6.09 15.18
N ILE A 145 4.52 5.29 14.25
CA ILE A 145 3.86 5.76 13.05
C ILE A 145 2.38 5.41 13.15
N ILE A 146 1.51 6.40 13.04
CA ILE A 146 0.07 6.19 12.87
C ILE A 146 -0.32 6.90 11.59
N ASP A 147 -0.74 6.13 10.58
CA ASP A 147 -1.05 6.69 9.28
C ASP A 147 -2.04 5.82 8.51
N THR A 148 -2.61 6.40 7.45
CA THR A 148 -3.49 5.70 6.53
C THR A 148 -2.68 5.12 5.37
N HIS A 149 -2.82 3.82 5.15
CA HIS A 149 -2.20 3.12 4.04
C HIS A 149 -3.22 2.17 3.38
N ARG A 150 -3.46 2.34 2.07
CA ARG A 150 -4.41 1.51 1.28
C ARG A 150 -5.77 1.32 1.94
N ASN A 151 -6.39 2.44 2.33
CA ASN A 151 -7.69 2.48 3.00
C ASN A 151 -7.72 1.85 4.40
N LEU A 152 -6.56 1.55 4.98
CA LEU A 152 -6.42 1.01 6.33
C LEU A 152 -5.70 2.03 7.21
N LEU A 153 -6.23 2.23 8.41
CA LEU A 153 -5.54 2.99 9.44
C LEU A 153 -4.61 2.04 10.20
N VAL A 154 -3.32 2.29 10.08
CA VAL A 154 -2.26 1.42 10.59
C VAL A 154 -1.50 2.14 11.69
N ALA A 155 -1.15 1.41 12.74
CA ALA A 155 -0.25 1.84 13.79
C ALA A 155 0.97 0.92 13.85
N VAL A 156 2.16 1.51 13.87
CA VAL A 156 3.44 0.85 14.11
C VAL A 156 4.04 1.47 15.35
N LEU A 157 4.18 0.68 16.40
CA LEU A 157 4.56 1.15 17.73
C LEU A 157 5.27 0.04 18.51
N PRO A 158 5.97 0.36 19.61
CA PRO A 158 6.54 -0.65 20.49
C PRO A 158 5.48 -1.62 20.99
N ALA A 159 5.81 -2.91 21.02
CA ALA A 159 4.87 -3.96 21.41
C ALA A 159 4.32 -3.77 22.85
N SER A 160 5.12 -3.19 23.74
CA SER A 160 4.71 -2.86 25.12
C SER A 160 3.63 -1.77 25.19
N ARG A 161 3.50 -0.92 24.16
CA ARG A 161 2.66 0.29 24.17
C ARG A 161 1.28 0.11 23.52
N VAL A 162 0.97 -1.09 23.03
CA VAL A 162 -0.30 -1.34 22.32
C VAL A 162 -1.52 -1.10 23.22
N GLY A 163 -1.46 -1.53 24.48
CA GLY A 163 -2.54 -1.31 25.45
C GLY A 163 -2.73 0.17 25.82
N GLU A 164 -1.63 0.91 25.90
CA GLU A 164 -1.65 2.36 26.17
C GLU A 164 -2.29 3.13 25.03
N LEU A 165 -1.97 2.80 23.77
CA LEU A 165 -2.60 3.42 22.61
C LEU A 165 -4.12 3.18 22.60
N ALA A 166 -4.56 1.94 22.85
CA ALA A 166 -5.98 1.61 22.91
C ALA A 166 -6.71 2.39 24.01
N SER A 167 -6.08 2.53 25.17
CA SER A 167 -6.61 3.29 26.30
C SER A 167 -6.69 4.78 25.98
N ALA A 168 -5.62 5.36 25.43
CA ALA A 168 -5.54 6.77 25.06
C ALA A 168 -6.61 7.14 24.01
N VAL A 169 -6.77 6.33 22.97
CA VAL A 169 -7.80 6.54 21.95
C VAL A 169 -9.21 6.44 22.56
N GLY A 170 -9.44 5.47 23.46
CA GLY A 170 -10.72 5.30 24.16
C GLY A 170 -11.09 6.51 25.03
N THR A 171 -10.15 6.99 25.85
CA THR A 171 -10.35 8.18 26.72
C THR A 171 -10.68 9.42 25.89
N LEU A 172 -9.91 9.66 24.82
CA LEU A 172 -10.08 10.85 23.98
C LEU A 172 -11.39 10.81 23.17
N GLN A 173 -11.84 9.63 22.73
CA GLN A 173 -13.14 9.46 22.07
C GLN A 173 -14.31 9.65 23.04
N GLY A 174 -14.20 9.16 24.28
CA GLY A 174 -15.19 9.40 25.33
C GLY A 174 -15.31 10.88 25.69
N SER A 175 -14.19 11.61 25.75
CA SER A 175 -14.18 13.05 26.05
C SER A 175 -14.78 13.93 24.95
N SER A 176 -14.66 13.53 23.67
CA SER A 176 -15.22 14.28 22.53
C SER A 176 -16.76 14.22 22.45
N GLN A 177 -17.38 13.17 23.00
CA GLN A 177 -18.84 13.02 23.03
C GLN A 177 -19.52 13.90 24.08
N VAL A 178 -18.83 14.17 25.20
CA VAL A 178 -19.37 14.99 26.30
C VAL A 178 -19.38 16.49 25.95
N SER A 179 -18.46 16.95 25.10
CA SER A 179 -18.37 18.37 24.71
C SER A 179 -19.35 18.79 23.60
N SER A 180 -20.09 17.85 22.99
CA SER A 180 -21.09 18.14 21.93
C SER A 180 -22.54 18.19 22.46
N ALA A 181 -22.74 17.97 23.76
CA ALA A 181 -24.06 17.89 24.39
C ALA A 181 -24.35 19.03 25.38
N ALA A 182 -23.51 20.09 25.37
CA ALA A 182 -23.64 21.28 26.22
C ALA A 182 -24.01 22.51 25.39
#